data_AF-A0A7W7MSA3-F1
#
_entry.id   AF-A0A7W7MSA3-F1
#
_cell.length_a   1.000
_cell.length_b   1.000
_cell.length_c   1.000
_cell.angle_alpha   90.00
_cell.angle_beta   90.00
_cell.angle_gamma   90.00
#
_symmetry.space_group_name_H-M   'P 1'
#
loop_
_entity.id
_entity.type
_entity.pdbx_description
1 polymer ?
#
loop_
_entity_poly.entity_id
_entity_poly.type
_entity_poly.pdbx_seq_one_letter_code
_entity_poly.pdbx_strand_id
1 'polypeptide(L)'
;MKSSRLIAILGAAIAGTLLVAPQAASAAAAQAPVDEVPNAPMGLQQLRSATDATQTDVYWKPATYATKYRVKVTDGVTTVSNQVVPATQALTNGLYHVSVSTPNKCSTYKITVRAEDAIGQGAAAGVTEKSLVPTIVTKARGYRSADRTKATFEMASPQWKGYLVAPGGGAKGDNLKKPTIAVSTTLQLVRLIDNKVINTVTTTQTGWTTAKVSKTYTSLDTKRAYVLRVTTSNAWGGCSRADGKILINPVPA
;
A
#
# COMPACT_ATOMS: atom_id res chain seq x y z
N MET A 1 -0.44 -1.97 -62.79
CA MET A 1 -0.63 -1.16 -64.00
C MET A 1 -1.51 0.03 -63.65
N LYS A 2 -0.99 1.24 -63.87
CA LYS A 2 -1.67 2.52 -63.63
C LYS A 2 -2.67 2.76 -64.78
N SER A 3 -3.91 3.10 -64.47
CA SER A 3 -4.89 3.52 -65.47
C SER A 3 -5.58 4.80 -65.01
N SER A 4 -5.00 5.91 -65.46
CA SER A 4 -5.58 7.24 -65.43
C SER A 4 -6.81 7.31 -66.35
N ARG A 5 -7.85 8.04 -65.97
CA ARG A 5 -8.83 8.60 -66.91
C ARG A 5 -9.01 10.08 -66.66
N LEU A 6 -8.51 10.85 -67.62
CA LEU A 6 -8.84 12.23 -67.93
C LEU A 6 -10.26 12.28 -68.52
N ILE A 7 -11.08 13.23 -68.06
CA ILE A 7 -12.11 13.86 -68.90
C ILE A 7 -12.01 15.37 -68.64
N ALA A 8 -11.78 16.11 -69.72
CA ALA A 8 -11.80 17.56 -69.80
C ALA A 8 -13.00 17.99 -70.62
N ILE A 9 -13.77 18.97 -70.15
CA ILE A 9 -14.73 19.79 -70.95
C ILE A 9 -14.72 21.20 -70.32
N LEU A 10 -13.96 22.16 -70.88
CA LEU A 10 -14.45 23.37 -71.57
C LEU A 10 -15.85 23.84 -71.09
N GLY A 11 -16.04 24.98 -70.44
CA GLY A 11 -15.61 26.32 -70.84
C GLY A 11 -16.86 27.16 -71.09
N ALA A 12 -17.12 28.18 -70.26
CA ALA A 12 -17.95 29.32 -70.60
C ALA A 12 -17.50 30.52 -69.75
N ALA A 13 -16.90 31.50 -70.40
CA ALA A 13 -16.57 32.79 -69.84
C ALA A 13 -17.82 33.68 -69.83
N ILE A 14 -18.08 34.37 -68.73
CA ILE A 14 -18.96 35.55 -68.69
C ILE A 14 -18.22 36.66 -67.94
N ALA A 15 -18.17 37.81 -68.59
CA ALA A 15 -17.49 39.01 -68.17
C ALA A 15 -18.24 39.74 -67.04
N GLY A 16 -17.45 40.21 -66.06
CA GLY A 16 -17.51 41.54 -65.45
C GLY A 16 -18.83 42.08 -64.88
N THR A 17 -18.91 42.13 -63.54
CA THR A 17 -19.47 43.27 -62.80
C THR A 17 -18.73 43.44 -61.47
N LEU A 18 -18.07 44.59 -61.30
CA LEU A 18 -17.56 45.10 -60.03
C LEU A 18 -18.73 45.48 -59.12
N LEU A 19 -19.02 44.69 -58.10
CA LEU A 19 -19.90 45.08 -57.00
C LEU A 19 -19.38 44.50 -55.68
N VAL A 20 -18.90 45.42 -54.83
CA VAL A 20 -18.91 45.43 -53.35
C VAL A 20 -18.82 44.07 -52.67
N ALA A 21 -17.66 43.80 -52.08
CA ALA A 21 -17.43 42.67 -51.19
C ALA A 21 -18.42 42.68 -50.01
N PRO A 22 -19.26 41.64 -49.84
CA PRO A 22 -19.74 41.29 -48.52
C PRO A 22 -18.56 40.63 -47.83
N GLN A 23 -18.01 41.32 -46.82
CA GLN A 23 -17.10 40.75 -45.85
C GLN A 23 -17.79 39.49 -45.30
N ALA A 24 -17.37 38.31 -45.76
CA ALA A 24 -17.83 37.05 -45.22
C ALA A 24 -17.51 37.12 -43.73
N ALA A 25 -18.57 37.16 -42.93
CA ALA A 25 -18.48 36.99 -41.50
C ALA A 25 -17.60 35.77 -41.29
N SER A 26 -16.44 36.00 -40.67
CA SER A 26 -15.59 34.93 -40.19
C SER A 26 -16.49 34.04 -39.34
N ALA A 27 -16.90 32.90 -39.90
CA ALA A 27 -17.44 31.83 -39.12
C ALA A 27 -16.30 31.50 -38.17
N ALA A 28 -16.43 31.98 -36.93
CA ALA A 28 -15.59 31.53 -35.84
C ALA A 28 -15.58 30.01 -35.97
N ALA A 29 -14.41 29.45 -36.27
CA ALA A 29 -14.22 28.02 -36.22
C ALA A 29 -14.79 27.60 -34.87
N ALA A 30 -15.92 26.88 -34.88
CA ALA A 30 -16.41 26.25 -33.68
C ALA A 30 -15.20 25.49 -33.15
N GLN A 31 -14.65 25.95 -32.01
CA GLN A 31 -13.61 25.21 -31.32
C GLN A 31 -14.15 23.79 -31.26
N ALA A 32 -13.47 22.87 -31.95
CA ALA A 32 -13.72 21.45 -31.74
C ALA A 32 -13.79 21.28 -30.22
N PRO A 33 -14.80 20.58 -29.68
CA PRO A 33 -14.91 20.40 -28.24
C PRO A 33 -13.52 19.95 -27.80
N VAL A 34 -12.87 20.77 -26.96
CA VAL A 34 -11.57 20.38 -26.40
C VAL A 34 -11.89 19.05 -25.74
N ASP A 35 -11.28 17.97 -26.21
CA ASP A 35 -11.42 16.68 -25.54
C ASP A 35 -10.86 16.90 -24.13
N GLU A 36 -11.75 17.23 -23.19
CA GLU A 36 -11.36 17.65 -21.85
C GLU A 36 -10.87 16.40 -21.11
N VAL A 37 -9.55 16.27 -21.06
CA VAL A 37 -8.88 15.12 -20.44
C VAL A 37 -9.27 15.03 -18.96
N PRO A 38 -9.72 13.86 -18.46
CA PRO A 38 -10.13 13.72 -17.08
C PRO A 38 -9.02 14.03 -16.07
N ASN A 39 -9.36 14.84 -15.08
CA ASN A 39 -8.49 15.12 -13.93
C ASN A 39 -8.32 13.88 -13.03
N ALA A 40 -7.30 13.90 -12.18
CA ALA A 40 -7.07 12.82 -11.23
C ALA A 40 -8.27 12.71 -10.25
N PRO A 41 -8.72 11.49 -9.90
CA PRO A 41 -9.77 11.29 -8.91
C PRO A 41 -9.45 11.97 -7.58
N MET A 42 -10.42 12.67 -7.01
CA MET A 42 -10.24 13.38 -5.74
C MET A 42 -10.73 12.56 -4.55
N GLY A 43 -10.15 12.82 -3.37
CA GLY A 43 -10.57 12.21 -2.12
C GLY A 43 -10.40 10.69 -2.09
N LEU A 44 -9.37 10.18 -2.77
CA LEU A 44 -9.07 8.74 -2.79
C LEU A 44 -8.79 8.24 -1.37
N GLN A 45 -9.55 7.24 -0.95
CA GLN A 45 -9.46 6.59 0.36
C GLN A 45 -9.31 5.09 0.17
N GLN A 46 -8.55 4.46 1.07
CA GLN A 46 -8.48 3.01 1.18
C GLN A 46 -8.89 2.59 2.59
N LEU A 47 -9.61 1.48 2.68
CA LEU A 47 -10.05 0.84 3.89
C LEU A 47 -9.80 -0.66 3.74
N ARG A 48 -9.12 -1.29 4.69
CA ARG A 48 -9.11 -2.77 4.72
C ARG A 48 -10.53 -3.28 4.89
N SER A 49 -10.93 -4.25 4.07
CA SER A 49 -12.31 -4.77 4.13
C SER A 49 -12.58 -5.41 5.49
N ALA A 50 -13.78 -5.14 6.02
CA ALA A 50 -14.24 -5.72 7.27
C ALA A 50 -14.83 -7.14 7.08
N THR A 51 -15.17 -7.51 5.84
CA THR A 51 -15.82 -8.78 5.49
C THR A 51 -14.84 -9.81 4.96
N ASP A 52 -13.83 -9.38 4.20
CA ASP A 52 -12.79 -10.24 3.66
C ASP A 52 -11.43 -9.63 3.99
N ALA A 53 -10.70 -10.30 4.88
CA ALA A 53 -9.38 -9.85 5.25
C ALA A 53 -8.51 -9.67 4.02
N THR A 54 -8.59 -10.50 2.97
CA THR A 54 -7.76 -10.46 1.76
C THR A 54 -8.07 -9.31 0.80
N GLN A 55 -9.01 -8.43 1.15
CA GLN A 55 -9.44 -7.33 0.30
C GLN A 55 -9.24 -5.95 0.93
N THR A 56 -9.28 -4.94 0.06
CA THR A 56 -9.23 -3.52 0.41
C THR A 56 -10.34 -2.81 -0.35
N ASP A 57 -11.18 -2.09 0.37
CA ASP A 57 -12.18 -1.21 -0.19
C ASP A 57 -11.55 0.14 -0.55
N VAL A 58 -11.78 0.57 -1.78
CA VAL A 58 -11.23 1.80 -2.34
C VAL A 58 -12.39 2.72 -2.70
N TYR A 59 -12.31 3.97 -2.25
CA TYR A 59 -13.35 4.98 -2.46
C TYR A 59 -12.77 6.24 -3.09
N TRP A 60 -13.49 6.85 -4.02
CA TRP A 60 -13.11 8.12 -4.64
C TRP A 60 -14.32 8.90 -5.12
N LYS A 61 -14.16 10.21 -5.26
CA LYS A 61 -15.17 11.08 -5.88
C LYS A 61 -15.11 10.96 -7.40
N PRO A 62 -16.25 11.12 -8.10
CA PRO A 62 -16.26 11.22 -9.55
C PRO A 62 -15.32 12.31 -10.06
N ALA A 63 -14.59 12.00 -11.14
CA ALA A 63 -13.81 12.96 -11.91
C ALA A 63 -14.64 13.42 -13.12
N THR A 64 -14.57 14.72 -13.45
CA THR A 64 -15.21 15.27 -14.64
C THR A 64 -14.64 14.64 -15.90
N TYR A 65 -15.49 14.43 -16.91
CA TYR A 65 -15.16 13.86 -18.23
C TYR A 65 -14.69 12.40 -18.23
N ALA A 66 -14.57 11.76 -17.07
CA ALA A 66 -14.21 10.35 -16.99
C ALA A 66 -15.34 9.48 -17.56
N THR A 67 -15.00 8.57 -18.46
CA THR A 67 -15.92 7.54 -18.97
C THR A 67 -15.76 6.22 -18.21
N LYS A 68 -14.57 5.99 -17.66
CA LYS A 68 -14.22 4.81 -16.87
C LYS A 68 -13.08 5.16 -15.91
N TYR A 69 -12.88 4.29 -14.94
CA TYR A 69 -11.76 4.34 -14.01
C TYR A 69 -10.99 3.03 -14.08
N ARG A 70 -9.66 3.11 -14.10
CA ARG A 70 -8.78 1.95 -13.98
C ARG A 70 -8.20 1.91 -12.58
N VAL A 71 -8.51 0.85 -11.84
CA VAL A 71 -8.01 0.62 -10.49
C VAL A 71 -6.92 -0.45 -10.56
N LYS A 72 -5.67 -0.02 -10.36
CA LYS A 72 -4.49 -0.89 -10.37
C LYS A 72 -3.94 -1.06 -8.98
N VAL A 73 -3.65 -2.30 -8.60
CA VAL A 73 -3.00 -2.65 -7.33
C VAL A 73 -1.67 -3.32 -7.62
N THR A 74 -0.60 -2.83 -6.99
CA THR A 74 0.73 -3.44 -7.08
C THR A 74 1.31 -3.65 -5.69
N ASP A 75 2.09 -4.70 -5.49
CA ASP A 75 2.82 -4.97 -4.23
C ASP A 75 4.26 -4.41 -4.23
N GLY A 76 4.55 -3.54 -5.21
CA GLY A 76 5.88 -3.00 -5.47
C GLY A 76 6.64 -3.74 -6.57
N VAL A 77 6.33 -5.01 -6.84
CA VAL A 77 7.01 -5.83 -7.85
C VAL A 77 6.04 -6.31 -8.93
N THR A 78 4.86 -6.77 -8.52
CA THR A 78 3.86 -7.38 -9.40
C THR A 78 2.57 -6.55 -9.42
N THR A 79 1.83 -6.65 -10.52
CA THR A 79 0.44 -6.16 -10.56
C THR A 79 -0.46 -7.27 -10.04
N VAL A 80 -1.10 -7.00 -8.90
CA VAL A 80 -1.95 -7.96 -8.17
C VAL A 80 -3.37 -7.90 -8.70
N SER A 81 -3.84 -6.70 -9.06
CA SER A 81 -5.16 -6.48 -9.64
C SER A 81 -5.14 -5.29 -10.60
N ASN A 82 -5.97 -5.34 -11.64
CA ASN A 82 -6.17 -4.27 -12.61
C ASN A 82 -7.62 -4.30 -13.10
N GLN A 83 -8.49 -3.56 -12.43
CA GLN A 83 -9.93 -3.55 -12.68
C GLN A 83 -10.34 -2.29 -13.45
N VAL A 84 -11.41 -2.40 -14.25
CA VAL A 84 -12.04 -1.26 -14.92
C VAL A 84 -13.43 -1.07 -14.35
N VAL A 85 -13.72 0.15 -13.92
CA VAL A 85 -14.96 0.59 -13.28
C VAL A 85 -15.62 1.61 -14.21
N PRO A 86 -16.81 1.35 -14.77
CA PRO A 86 -17.45 2.32 -15.65
C PRO A 86 -17.91 3.55 -14.85
N ALA A 87 -17.84 4.74 -15.45
CA ALA A 87 -18.33 5.96 -14.79
C ALA A 87 -19.88 5.98 -14.65
N THR A 88 -20.58 5.04 -15.28
CA THR A 88 -22.03 4.82 -15.09
C THR A 88 -22.36 3.96 -13.87
N GLN A 89 -21.35 3.42 -13.17
CA GLN A 89 -21.60 2.64 -11.95
C GLN A 89 -22.29 3.49 -10.88
N ALA A 90 -23.23 2.88 -10.15
CA ALA A 90 -23.93 3.55 -9.06
C ALA A 90 -22.95 4.01 -7.97
N LEU A 91 -23.20 5.21 -7.44
CA LEU A 91 -22.43 5.79 -6.36
C LEU A 91 -23.03 5.40 -5.00
N THR A 92 -22.16 5.10 -4.03
CA THR A 92 -22.54 4.91 -2.63
C THR A 92 -22.16 6.17 -1.86
N ASN A 93 -23.15 6.90 -1.35
CA ASN A 93 -22.94 8.17 -0.63
C ASN A 93 -22.11 9.20 -1.44
N GLY A 94 -22.32 9.25 -2.75
CA GLY A 94 -21.60 10.18 -3.65
C GLY A 94 -20.17 9.79 -4.00
N LEU A 95 -19.76 8.56 -3.68
CA LEU A 95 -18.44 8.00 -3.99
C LEU A 95 -18.56 6.74 -4.84
N TYR A 96 -17.61 6.52 -5.73
CA TYR A 96 -17.38 5.18 -6.25
C TYR A 96 -16.76 4.30 -5.17
N HIS A 97 -17.04 3.01 -5.25
CA HIS A 97 -16.50 1.99 -4.37
C HIS A 97 -16.14 0.76 -5.18
N VAL A 98 -14.96 0.20 -4.90
CA VAL A 98 -14.59 -1.14 -5.37
C VAL A 98 -13.77 -1.85 -4.31
N SER A 99 -13.94 -3.17 -4.20
CA SER A 99 -13.09 -4.03 -3.37
C SER A 99 -12.02 -4.66 -4.25
N VAL A 100 -10.75 -4.40 -3.93
CA VAL A 100 -9.59 -4.92 -4.65
C VAL A 100 -8.84 -5.98 -3.85
N SER A 101 -8.20 -6.92 -4.55
CA SER A 101 -7.43 -7.98 -3.91
C SER A 101 -6.09 -7.46 -3.35
N THR A 102 -5.83 -7.77 -2.09
CA THR A 102 -4.59 -7.51 -1.35
C THR A 102 -4.27 -8.73 -0.49
N PRO A 103 -3.94 -9.90 -1.09
CA PRO A 103 -4.00 -11.18 -0.40
C PRO A 103 -2.92 -11.36 0.67
N ASN A 104 -1.72 -10.81 0.45
CA ASN A 104 -0.61 -10.90 1.39
C ASN A 104 -0.56 -9.66 2.29
N LYS A 105 -1.03 -9.81 3.53
CA LYS A 105 -1.06 -8.70 4.49
C LYS A 105 0.28 -8.26 5.00
N CYS A 106 1.32 -9.03 4.69
CA CYS A 106 2.68 -8.69 5.03
C CYS A 106 3.34 -7.81 3.97
N SER A 107 2.70 -7.61 2.82
CA SER A 107 3.13 -6.70 1.77
C SER A 107 2.52 -5.31 1.91
N THR A 108 3.24 -4.32 1.39
CA THR A 108 2.71 -2.97 1.18
C THR A 108 2.15 -2.90 -0.23
N TYR A 109 0.94 -2.37 -0.41
CA TYR A 109 0.31 -2.24 -1.72
C TYR A 109 0.19 -0.78 -2.14
N LYS A 110 0.52 -0.48 -3.39
CA LYS A 110 0.17 0.78 -4.04
C LYS A 110 -1.11 0.57 -4.84
N ILE A 111 -2.13 1.35 -4.50
CA ILE A 111 -3.43 1.35 -5.16
C ILE A 111 -3.54 2.64 -5.94
N THR A 112 -3.75 2.55 -7.24
CA THR A 112 -3.85 3.69 -8.15
C THR A 112 -5.20 3.66 -8.83
N VAL A 113 -5.93 4.78 -8.76
CA VAL A 113 -7.17 4.99 -9.51
C VAL A 113 -6.89 6.03 -10.57
N ARG A 114 -7.02 5.64 -11.83
CA ARG A 114 -6.88 6.52 -12.99
C ARG A 114 -8.24 6.80 -13.59
N ALA A 115 -8.61 8.06 -13.70
CA ALA A 115 -9.76 8.47 -14.49
C ALA A 115 -9.36 8.42 -15.97
N GLU A 116 -10.17 7.78 -16.81
CA GLU A 116 -9.90 7.63 -18.24
C GLU A 116 -11.10 8.08 -19.07
N ASP A 117 -10.85 8.81 -20.15
CA ASP A 117 -11.83 9.08 -21.20
C ASP A 117 -12.04 7.84 -22.09
N ALA A 118 -12.83 8.00 -23.16
CA ALA A 118 -13.16 6.90 -24.06
C ALA A 118 -11.91 6.30 -24.72
N ILE A 119 -10.92 7.13 -25.03
CA ILE A 119 -9.67 6.77 -25.73
C ILE A 119 -8.52 6.40 -24.78
N GLY A 120 -8.71 6.51 -23.46
CA GLY A 120 -7.76 6.09 -22.44
C GLY A 120 -6.80 7.18 -21.93
N GLN A 121 -7.04 8.46 -22.27
CA GLN A 121 -6.32 9.58 -21.69
C GLN A 121 -6.89 9.93 -20.31
N GLY A 122 -6.06 10.53 -19.46
CA GLY A 122 -6.48 10.97 -18.13
C GLY A 122 -5.39 10.79 -17.08
N ALA A 123 -5.70 11.28 -15.87
CA ALA A 123 -4.77 11.36 -14.74
C ALA A 123 -5.13 10.39 -13.60
N ALA A 124 -4.14 10.13 -12.75
CA ALA A 124 -4.23 9.14 -11.68
C ALA A 124 -3.98 9.73 -10.30
N ALA A 125 -4.67 9.18 -9.31
CA ALA A 125 -4.41 9.38 -7.89
C ALA A 125 -3.99 8.04 -7.27
N GLY A 126 -3.14 8.09 -6.25
CA GLY A 126 -2.60 6.90 -5.60
C GLY A 126 -2.69 6.97 -4.09
N VAL A 127 -2.94 5.81 -3.47
CA VAL A 127 -2.85 5.59 -2.02
C VAL A 127 -1.99 4.34 -1.75
N THR A 128 -1.39 4.30 -0.57
CA THR A 128 -0.58 3.14 -0.15
C THR A 128 -1.28 2.44 1.01
N GLU A 129 -1.65 1.19 0.83
CA GLU A 129 -2.01 0.30 1.93
C GLU A 129 -0.70 -0.21 2.57
N LYS A 130 -0.47 0.16 3.83
CA LYS A 130 0.70 -0.28 4.57
C LYS A 130 0.63 -1.77 4.91
N SER A 131 1.79 -2.42 4.84
CA SER A 131 2.00 -3.76 5.40
C SER A 131 1.56 -3.86 6.86
N LEU A 132 1.01 -5.01 7.23
CA LEU A 132 0.71 -5.36 8.61
C LEU A 132 1.88 -6.05 9.32
N VAL A 133 3.05 -6.19 8.72
CA VAL A 133 4.24 -6.71 9.42
C VAL A 133 4.54 -5.83 10.64
N PRO A 134 4.74 -6.41 11.84
CA PRO A 134 5.17 -5.64 13.02
C PRO A 134 6.45 -4.84 12.77
N THR A 135 6.65 -3.74 13.51
CA THR A 135 7.89 -2.97 13.38
C THR A 135 9.10 -3.78 13.84
N ILE A 136 10.23 -3.55 13.19
CA ILE A 136 11.52 -4.16 13.54
C ILE A 136 11.84 -3.92 15.02
N VAL A 137 12.37 -4.95 15.68
CA VAL A 137 13.03 -4.78 16.99
C VAL A 137 14.20 -3.81 16.85
N THR A 138 14.14 -2.72 17.61
CA THR A 138 15.23 -1.73 17.65
C THR A 138 15.81 -1.64 19.06
N LYS A 139 17.00 -1.04 19.16
CA LYS A 139 17.69 -0.80 20.45
C LYS A 139 17.86 -2.09 21.28
N ALA A 140 18.08 -3.19 20.58
CA ALA A 140 18.28 -4.50 21.16
C ALA A 140 19.72 -4.64 21.71
N ARG A 141 19.85 -5.14 22.94
CA ARG A 141 21.13 -5.44 23.58
C ARG A 141 21.02 -6.65 24.49
N GLY A 142 22.13 -7.37 24.64
CA GLY A 142 22.27 -8.48 25.57
C GLY A 142 23.53 -8.27 26.40
N TYR A 143 23.44 -8.52 27.70
CA TYR A 143 24.59 -8.42 28.60
C TYR A 143 24.52 -9.49 29.69
N ARG A 144 25.69 -9.98 30.12
CA ARG A 144 25.79 -10.82 31.32
C ARG A 144 25.77 -9.93 32.55
N SER A 145 25.18 -10.43 33.64
CA SER A 145 25.32 -9.76 34.93
C SER A 145 26.66 -10.11 35.58
N ALA A 146 26.93 -9.55 36.77
CA ALA A 146 28.09 -9.93 37.57
C ALA A 146 28.09 -11.43 37.90
N ASP A 147 26.90 -12.00 38.12
CA ASP A 147 26.69 -13.45 38.10
C ASP A 147 26.76 -13.93 36.64
N ARG A 148 27.93 -14.45 36.26
CA ARG A 148 28.22 -14.88 34.90
C ARG A 148 27.28 -15.97 34.39
N THR A 149 26.48 -16.63 35.23
CA THR A 149 25.45 -17.61 34.81
C THR A 149 24.12 -16.97 34.41
N LYS A 150 24.00 -15.65 34.55
CA LYS A 150 22.80 -14.87 34.23
C LYS A 150 23.08 -13.89 33.11
N ALA A 151 22.10 -13.74 32.23
CA ALA A 151 22.17 -12.76 31.17
C ALA A 151 20.80 -12.12 30.91
N THR A 152 20.81 -10.82 30.68
CA THR A 152 19.62 -10.03 30.42
C THR A 152 19.64 -9.55 28.97
N PHE A 153 18.51 -9.73 28.30
CA PHE A 153 18.26 -9.17 26.98
C PHE A 153 17.21 -8.08 27.12
N GLU A 154 17.48 -6.95 26.49
CA GLU A 154 16.57 -5.81 26.45
C GLU A 154 16.39 -5.36 25.01
N MET A 155 15.17 -4.96 24.67
CA MET A 155 14.87 -4.36 23.38
C MET A 155 13.69 -3.39 23.49
N ALA A 156 13.56 -2.50 22.51
CA ALA A 156 12.34 -1.71 22.38
C ALA A 156 11.15 -2.65 22.12
N SER A 157 10.02 -2.41 22.78
CA SER A 157 8.79 -3.14 22.47
C SER A 157 8.43 -2.95 20.99
N PRO A 158 8.22 -4.05 20.25
CA PRO A 158 7.69 -3.98 18.89
C PRO A 158 6.38 -3.24 18.91
N GLN A 159 6.17 -2.30 18.00
CA GLN A 159 4.91 -1.58 17.92
C GLN A 159 4.17 -1.95 16.65
N TRP A 160 2.85 -1.75 16.66
CA TRP A 160 2.06 -1.90 15.46
C TRP A 160 1.17 -0.68 15.24
N LYS A 161 1.28 -0.13 14.04
CA LYS A 161 0.71 1.16 13.68
C LYS A 161 -0.73 1.09 13.19
N GLY A 162 -1.26 -0.07 12.80
CA GLY A 162 -2.62 -0.13 12.24
C GLY A 162 -3.72 0.12 13.29
N TYR A 163 -4.85 0.67 12.84
CA TYR A 163 -6.08 0.77 13.63
C TYR A 163 -7.22 0.13 12.88
N LEU A 164 -8.02 -0.67 13.57
CA LEU A 164 -9.34 -1.10 13.11
C LEU A 164 -10.38 -0.20 13.76
N VAL A 165 -11.30 0.34 12.97
CA VAL A 165 -12.54 0.88 13.52
C VAL A 165 -13.50 -0.30 13.74
N ALA A 166 -14.42 -0.15 14.70
CA ALA A 166 -15.39 -1.17 15.12
C ALA A 166 -16.35 -1.61 13.97
N PRO A 167 -17.27 -2.58 14.18
CA PRO A 167 -17.91 -3.32 13.09
C PRO A 167 -18.65 -2.38 12.13
N GLY A 168 -18.23 -2.39 10.86
CA GLY A 168 -18.69 -1.49 9.81
C GLY A 168 -17.65 -0.47 9.31
N GLY A 169 -16.45 -0.37 9.92
CA GLY A 169 -15.41 0.58 9.52
C GLY A 169 -14.03 -0.06 9.35
N GLY A 170 -13.58 -0.22 8.12
CA GLY A 170 -12.23 -0.67 7.79
C GLY A 170 -11.12 0.25 8.32
N ALA A 171 -9.87 -0.23 8.30
CA ALA A 171 -8.71 0.51 8.81
C ALA A 171 -8.42 1.80 8.01
N LYS A 172 -8.73 2.97 8.59
CA LYS A 172 -8.49 4.30 7.97
C LYS A 172 -7.05 4.80 8.06
N GLY A 173 -6.26 4.28 9.01
CA GLY A 173 -4.91 4.76 9.27
C GLY A 173 -4.42 4.34 10.64
N ASP A 174 -3.35 4.99 11.11
CA ASP A 174 -2.74 4.68 12.41
C ASP A 174 -3.46 5.44 13.54
N ASN A 175 -4.01 4.76 14.54
CA ASN A 175 -4.59 5.41 15.72
C ASN A 175 -3.64 5.28 16.92
N LEU A 176 -2.85 6.33 17.12
CA LEU A 176 -1.88 6.41 18.21
C LEU A 176 -2.52 6.46 19.60
N LYS A 177 -3.84 6.71 19.70
CA LYS A 177 -4.56 6.84 20.98
C LYS A 177 -5.36 5.59 21.36
N LYS A 178 -5.74 4.74 20.39
CA LYS A 178 -6.54 3.51 20.63
C LYS A 178 -6.01 2.33 19.83
N PRO A 179 -4.86 1.77 20.22
CA PRO A 179 -4.31 0.58 19.59
C PRO A 179 -5.13 -0.65 19.99
N THR A 180 -5.84 -1.24 19.03
CA THR A 180 -6.78 -2.35 19.29
C THR A 180 -6.18 -3.73 19.06
N ILE A 181 -4.95 -3.83 18.57
CA ILE A 181 -4.37 -5.11 18.14
C ILE A 181 -3.21 -5.52 19.04
N ALA A 182 -3.23 -6.79 19.41
CA ALA A 182 -2.17 -7.44 20.16
C ALA A 182 -0.98 -7.79 19.25
N VAL A 183 0.22 -7.54 19.74
CA VAL A 183 1.48 -7.98 19.14
C VAL A 183 2.07 -9.06 20.03
N SER A 184 2.29 -10.24 19.46
CA SER A 184 2.98 -11.34 20.12
C SER A 184 4.46 -11.31 19.74
N THR A 185 5.31 -11.51 20.74
CA THR A 185 6.77 -11.51 20.60
C THR A 185 7.30 -12.80 21.19
N THR A 186 7.87 -13.65 20.34
CA THR A 186 8.51 -14.90 20.76
C THR A 186 10.02 -14.71 20.79
N LEU A 187 10.59 -14.97 21.96
CA LEU A 187 12.01 -14.91 22.28
C LEU A 187 12.52 -16.34 22.39
N GLN A 188 13.45 -16.73 21.52
CA GLN A 188 14.11 -18.02 21.57
C GLN A 188 15.59 -17.83 21.91
N LEU A 189 16.00 -18.31 23.08
CA LEU A 189 17.40 -18.36 23.44
C LEU A 189 18.03 -19.59 22.80
N VAL A 190 19.05 -19.35 21.97
CA VAL A 190 19.73 -20.38 21.20
C VAL A 190 21.18 -20.46 21.65
N ARG A 191 21.64 -21.65 22.00
CA ARG A 191 23.04 -21.91 22.25
C ARG A 191 23.76 -22.02 20.91
N LEU A 192 24.83 -21.24 20.72
CA LEU A 192 25.45 -21.10 19.39
C LEU A 192 26.18 -22.35 18.91
N ILE A 193 26.84 -23.10 19.80
CA ILE A 193 27.70 -24.21 19.39
C ILE A 193 26.94 -25.36 18.72
N ASP A 194 25.71 -25.63 19.16
CA ASP A 194 24.87 -26.72 18.68
C ASP A 194 23.54 -26.22 18.09
N ASN A 195 23.38 -24.90 17.98
CA ASN A 195 22.20 -24.23 17.48
C ASN A 195 20.89 -24.66 18.19
N LYS A 196 20.99 -25.17 19.42
CA LYS A 196 19.86 -25.70 20.18
C LYS A 196 19.08 -24.56 20.84
N VAL A 197 17.77 -24.56 20.65
CA VAL A 197 16.86 -23.71 21.43
C VAL A 197 16.80 -24.27 22.86
N ILE A 198 17.25 -23.48 23.82
CA ILE A 198 17.28 -23.88 25.24
C ILE A 198 16.19 -23.21 26.06
N ASN A 199 15.59 -22.14 25.54
CA ASN A 199 14.46 -21.49 26.16
C ASN A 199 13.60 -20.78 25.11
N THR A 200 12.29 -20.82 25.28
CA THR A 200 11.32 -20.09 24.47
C THR A 200 10.36 -19.35 25.40
N VAL A 201 10.18 -18.06 25.17
CA VAL A 201 9.22 -17.22 25.89
C VAL A 201 8.39 -16.48 24.87
N THR A 202 7.08 -16.47 25.06
CA THR A 202 6.18 -15.63 24.27
C THR A 202 5.55 -14.59 25.19
N THR A 203 5.63 -13.33 24.78
CA THR A 203 4.92 -12.23 25.43
C THR A 203 3.93 -11.63 24.45
N THR A 204 2.75 -11.28 24.93
CA THR A 204 1.75 -10.56 24.14
C THR A 204 1.54 -9.21 24.78
N GLN A 205 1.68 -8.16 23.99
CA GLN A 205 1.33 -6.81 24.40
C GLN A 205 0.12 -6.33 23.62
N THR A 206 -0.83 -5.73 24.32
CA THR A 206 -1.93 -5.00 23.70
C THR A 206 -1.67 -3.53 23.91
N GLY A 207 -1.62 -2.79 22.81
CA GLY A 207 -1.52 -1.35 22.84
C GLY A 207 -0.13 -0.77 22.60
N TRP A 208 -0.05 0.56 22.64
CA TRP A 208 1.17 1.34 22.50
C TRP A 208 1.90 1.30 23.84
N THR A 209 3.18 0.96 23.81
CA THR A 209 4.01 0.98 25.00
C THR A 209 5.41 1.47 24.70
N THR A 210 5.93 2.33 25.56
CA THR A 210 7.34 2.72 25.54
C THR A 210 8.20 1.83 26.45
N ALA A 211 7.56 0.89 27.18
CA ALA A 211 8.27 -0.08 27.99
C ALA A 211 9.18 -0.94 27.11
N LYS A 212 10.31 -1.34 27.66
CA LYS A 212 11.21 -2.27 27.00
C LYS A 212 10.72 -3.69 27.26
N VAL A 213 10.90 -4.57 26.28
CA VAL A 213 10.88 -6.01 26.56
C VAL A 213 12.22 -6.36 27.18
N SER A 214 12.20 -6.82 28.43
CA SER A 214 13.39 -7.27 29.15
C SER A 214 13.18 -8.70 29.64
N LYS A 215 14.16 -9.57 29.40
CA LYS A 215 14.15 -10.94 29.90
C LYS A 215 15.52 -11.34 30.40
N THR A 216 15.57 -11.79 31.65
CA THR A 216 16.74 -12.41 32.25
C THR A 216 16.64 -13.92 32.13
N TYR A 217 17.69 -14.53 31.61
CA TYR A 217 17.91 -15.98 31.58
C TYR A 217 18.96 -16.32 32.64
N THR A 218 18.76 -17.46 33.29
CA THR A 218 19.63 -17.96 34.37
C THR A 218 20.21 -19.32 33.99
N SER A 219 21.15 -19.82 34.79
CA SER A 219 21.74 -21.15 34.61
C SER A 219 22.43 -21.33 33.25
N LEU A 220 23.01 -20.25 32.73
CA LEU A 220 23.77 -20.25 31.48
C LEU A 220 25.20 -20.72 31.73
N ASP A 221 25.74 -21.50 30.81
CA ASP A 221 27.15 -21.85 30.79
C ASP A 221 27.99 -20.59 30.51
N THR A 222 28.94 -20.31 31.39
CA THR A 222 29.79 -19.11 31.35
C THR A 222 30.74 -19.12 30.16
N LYS A 223 31.11 -20.32 29.65
CA LYS A 223 32.02 -20.52 28.53
C LYS A 223 31.33 -20.55 27.17
N ARG A 224 30.00 -20.42 27.12
CA ARG A 224 29.22 -20.53 25.88
C ARG A 224 28.70 -19.18 25.42
N ALA A 225 28.61 -19.04 24.11
CA ALA A 225 27.94 -17.94 23.46
C ALA A 225 26.46 -18.30 23.22
N TYR A 226 25.59 -17.30 23.34
CA TYR A 226 24.16 -17.46 23.10
C TYR A 226 23.65 -16.37 22.17
N VAL A 227 22.61 -16.70 21.41
CA VAL A 227 21.88 -15.75 20.59
C VAL A 227 20.42 -15.75 20.99
N LEU A 228 19.85 -14.58 21.17
CA LEU A 228 18.40 -14.43 21.23
C LEU A 228 17.86 -14.20 19.82
N ARG A 229 17.02 -15.12 19.36
CA ARG A 229 16.20 -14.94 18.16
C ARG A 229 14.87 -14.35 18.59
N VAL A 230 14.47 -13.28 17.92
CA VAL A 230 13.20 -12.60 18.19
C VAL A 230 12.30 -12.74 16.98
N THR A 231 11.08 -13.22 17.21
CA THR A 231 10.01 -13.27 16.21
C THR A 231 8.84 -12.45 16.70
N THR A 232 8.39 -11.49 15.91
CA THR A 232 7.20 -10.69 16.22
C THR A 232 6.07 -11.07 15.28
N SER A 233 4.85 -11.19 15.80
CA SER A 233 3.66 -11.49 15.03
C SER A 233 2.44 -10.71 15.50
N ASN A 234 1.43 -10.60 14.65
CA ASN A 234 0.11 -10.11 15.04
C ASN A 234 -0.98 -11.07 14.55
N ALA A 235 -2.20 -10.85 15.05
CA ALA A 235 -3.34 -11.69 14.74
C ALA A 235 -3.88 -11.54 13.29
N TRP A 236 -3.33 -10.63 12.48
CA TRP A 236 -3.83 -10.33 11.15
C TRP A 236 -2.91 -10.87 10.06
N GLY A 237 -3.34 -11.95 9.40
CA GLY A 237 -2.63 -12.55 8.26
C GLY A 237 -1.37 -13.33 8.64
N GLY A 238 -1.13 -13.60 9.93
CA GLY A 238 0.00 -14.39 10.39
C GLY A 238 1.36 -13.76 10.11
N CYS A 239 1.42 -12.44 9.92
CA CYS A 239 2.65 -11.76 9.56
C CYS A 239 3.66 -11.87 10.69
N SER A 240 4.70 -12.67 10.47
CA SER A 240 5.82 -12.80 11.37
C SER A 240 7.07 -12.17 10.80
N ARG A 241 7.87 -11.51 11.64
CA ARG A 241 9.21 -11.06 11.26
C ARG A 241 10.25 -11.63 12.21
N ALA A 242 11.31 -12.19 11.64
CA ALA A 242 12.53 -12.48 12.40
C ALA A 242 13.33 -11.18 12.49
N ASP A 243 13.37 -10.58 13.67
CA ASP A 243 13.86 -9.20 13.83
C ASP A 243 15.37 -9.09 14.10
N GLY A 244 16.03 -10.22 14.35
CA GLY A 244 17.49 -10.27 14.47
C GLY A 244 18.02 -11.30 15.46
N LYS A 245 19.34 -11.26 15.66
CA LYS A 245 20.10 -12.09 16.59
C LYS A 245 20.85 -11.17 17.55
N ILE A 246 20.55 -11.25 18.85
CA ILE A 246 21.31 -10.52 19.89
C ILE A 246 22.36 -11.48 20.46
N LEU A 247 23.63 -11.17 20.28
CA LEU A 247 24.74 -11.99 20.77
C LEU A 247 25.06 -11.68 22.23
N ILE A 248 25.25 -12.74 23.01
CA ILE A 248 25.93 -12.68 24.29
C ILE A 248 27.21 -13.49 24.19
N ASN A 249 28.32 -12.78 24.31
CA ASN A 249 29.65 -13.36 24.21
C ASN A 249 29.95 -14.29 25.40
N PRO A 250 30.84 -15.27 25.19
CA PRO A 250 31.43 -16.00 26.29
C PRO A 250 32.24 -15.02 27.15
N VAL A 251 32.45 -15.39 28.42
CA VAL A 251 33.33 -14.59 29.27
C VAL A 251 34.78 -14.93 28.90
N PRO A 252 35.66 -13.93 28.63
CA PRO A 252 37.08 -14.18 28.43
C PRO A 252 37.65 -14.95 29.63
N ALA A 253 38.53 -15.91 29.33
CA ALA A 253 39.26 -16.65 30.35
C ALA A 253 40.13 -15.69 31.19
#